data_AF-A0A1Y6BFL2-F1
#
_entry.id   AF-A0A1Y6BFL2-F1
#
_cell.length_a   1.000
_cell.length_b   1.000
_cell.length_c   1.000
_cell.angle_alpha   90.00
_cell.angle_beta   90.00
_cell.angle_gamma   90.00
#
_symmetry.space_group_name_H-M   'P 1'
#
loop_
_entity.id
_entity.type
_entity.pdbx_description
1 polymer ?
#
loop_
_entity_poly.entity_id
_entity_poly.type
_entity_poly.pdbx_seq_one_letter_code
_entity_poly.pdbx_strand_id
1 'polypeptide(L)'
;MDYEAYRSYHSVNLEAQTATASPVQLVLVLFDGLLEELARARGHLEGQRFEQKGDSITKCINILNGLSSALDFESGGEVVTDLARLYDYCAFRLYHASVELDVAALDEVVSLLGTLKGGWMGVRDQHEAA
;
A
#
# COMPACT_ATOMS: atom_id res chain seq x y z
N MET A 1 17.33 -6.90 25.58
CA MET A 1 17.43 -6.96 24.11
C MET A 1 16.61 -5.78 23.60
N ASP A 2 17.28 -4.72 23.15
CA ASP A 2 16.71 -3.38 22.95
C ASP A 2 15.67 -3.32 21.85
N TYR A 3 14.40 -3.42 22.24
CA TYR A 3 13.24 -3.19 21.37
C TYR A 3 13.15 -1.72 20.91
N GLU A 4 13.61 -0.78 21.75
CA GLU A 4 13.72 0.63 21.42
C GLU A 4 14.77 0.91 20.34
N ALA A 5 15.90 0.19 20.36
CA ALA A 5 16.92 0.34 19.33
C ALA A 5 16.40 -0.12 17.96
N TYR A 6 15.72 -1.27 17.88
CA TYR A 6 15.18 -1.76 16.59
C TYR A 6 14.11 -0.81 16.01
N ARG A 7 13.22 -0.27 16.85
CA ARG A 7 12.23 0.73 16.43
C ARG A 7 12.88 2.04 15.96
N SER A 8 13.89 2.52 16.69
CA SER A 8 14.64 3.73 16.34
C SER A 8 15.44 3.56 15.05
N TYR A 9 16.10 2.41 14.84
CA TYR A 9 16.79 2.13 13.59
C TYR A 9 15.83 2.07 12.40
N HIS A 10 14.66 1.44 12.56
CA HIS A 10 13.66 1.38 11.49
C HIS A 10 13.04 2.76 11.20
N SER A 11 12.81 3.60 12.22
CA SER A 11 12.28 4.95 12.02
C SER A 11 13.30 5.87 11.35
N VAL A 12 14.56 5.86 11.80
CA VAL A 12 15.65 6.67 11.22
C VAL A 12 15.95 6.24 9.78
N ASN A 13 15.87 4.95 9.47
CA ASN A 13 16.05 4.46 8.10
C ASN A 13 14.88 4.88 7.18
N LEU A 14 13.64 4.87 7.69
CA LEU A 14 12.48 5.37 6.96
C LEU A 14 12.60 6.89 6.71
N GLU A 15 12.96 7.65 7.74
CA GLU A 15 13.14 9.11 7.69
C GLU A 15 14.27 9.51 6.74
N ALA A 16 15.42 8.82 6.79
CA ALA A 16 16.55 9.08 5.90
C ALA A 16 16.23 8.76 4.43
N GLN A 17 15.49 7.67 4.17
CA GLN A 17 14.99 7.36 2.83
C GLN A 17 14.00 8.42 2.35
N THR A 18 13.11 8.92 3.22
CA THR A 18 12.13 9.94 2.84
C THR A 18 12.74 11.32 2.55
N ALA A 19 13.88 11.66 3.17
CA ALA A 19 14.51 12.97 3.02
C ALA A 19 15.16 13.21 1.63
N THR A 20 15.42 12.15 0.86
CA THR A 20 16.09 12.23 -0.45
C THR A 20 15.35 11.47 -1.56
N ALA A 21 14.30 10.72 -1.22
CA ALA A 21 13.50 9.99 -2.19
C ALA A 21 12.69 10.92 -3.08
N SER A 22 12.65 10.61 -4.37
CA SER A 22 11.68 11.25 -5.26
C SER A 22 10.24 10.89 -4.84
N PRO A 23 9.23 11.72 -5.16
CA PRO A 23 7.83 11.39 -4.88
C PRO A 23 7.42 9.99 -5.38
N VAL A 24 7.93 9.57 -6.54
CA VAL A 24 7.69 8.23 -7.10
C VAL A 24 8.33 7.13 -6.23
N GLN A 25 9.54 7.35 -5.71
CA GLN A 25 10.18 6.40 -4.80
C GLN A 25 9.40 6.25 -3.48
N LEU A 26 8.86 7.35 -2.94
CA LEU A 26 7.99 7.31 -1.76
C LEU A 26 6.71 6.49 -2.01
N VAL A 27 6.08 6.68 -3.18
CA VAL A 27 4.93 5.88 -3.59
C VAL A 27 5.29 4.40 -3.67
N LEU A 28 6.43 4.05 -4.28
CA LEU A 28 6.89 2.66 -4.36
C LEU A 28 7.12 2.03 -2.98
N VAL A 29 7.72 2.76 -2.03
CA VAL A 29 7.89 2.31 -0.64
C VAL A 29 6.54 2.07 0.04
N LEU A 30 5.53 2.92 -0.20
CA LEU A 30 4.18 2.70 0.32
C LEU A 30 3.53 1.46 -0.31
N PHE A 31 3.73 1.21 -1.61
CA PHE A 31 3.26 -0.01 -2.28
C PHE A 31 3.93 -1.27 -1.72
N ASP A 32 5.24 -1.23 -1.44
CA ASP A 32 5.94 -2.33 -0.77
C ASP A 32 5.33 -2.64 0.59
N GLY A 33 5.19 -1.62 1.45
CA GLY A 33 4.58 -1.78 2.77
C GLY A 33 3.12 -2.25 2.71
N LEU A 34 2.36 -1.81 1.71
CA LEU A 34 0.98 -2.24 1.47
C LEU A 34 0.91 -3.73 1.10
N LEU A 35 1.73 -4.17 0.14
CA LEU A 35 1.76 -5.59 -0.28
C LEU A 35 2.25 -6.52 0.83
N GLU A 36 3.24 -6.09 1.62
CA GLU A 36 3.66 -6.83 2.81
C GLU A 36 2.54 -6.97 3.85
N GLU A 37 1.79 -5.89 4.10
CA GLU A 37 0.69 -5.91 5.06
C GLU A 37 -0.50 -6.75 4.57
N LEU A 38 -0.75 -6.78 3.25
CA LEU A 38 -1.74 -7.69 2.65
C LEU A 38 -1.35 -9.16 2.82
N ALA A 39 -0.07 -9.49 2.66
CA ALA A 39 0.43 -10.84 2.92
C ALA A 39 0.24 -11.24 4.40
N ARG A 40 0.45 -10.30 5.34
CA ARG A 40 0.15 -10.52 6.77
C ARG A 40 -1.35 -10.71 7.00
N ALA A 41 -2.20 -9.86 6.43
CA ALA A 41 -3.65 -9.96 6.54
C ALA A 41 -4.16 -11.34 6.07
N ARG A 42 -3.63 -11.83 4.94
CA ARG A 42 -3.92 -13.16 4.41
C ARG A 42 -3.51 -14.26 5.40
N GLY A 43 -2.29 -14.22 5.91
CA GLY A 43 -1.83 -15.20 6.90
C GLY A 43 -2.60 -15.15 8.23
N HIS A 44 -3.09 -13.98 8.65
CA HIS A 44 -3.99 -13.84 9.80
C HIS A 44 -5.36 -14.45 9.52
N LEU A 45 -5.91 -14.22 8.33
CA LEU A 45 -7.19 -14.76 7.91
C LEU A 45 -7.18 -16.29 7.85
N GLU A 46 -6.20 -16.88 7.18
CA GLU A 46 -6.03 -18.35 7.08
C GLU A 46 -5.79 -19.00 8.44
N GLY A 47 -5.08 -18.31 9.33
CA GLY A 47 -4.84 -18.76 10.70
C GLY A 47 -5.94 -18.40 11.69
N GLN A 48 -7.09 -17.89 11.23
CA GLN A 48 -8.25 -17.50 12.05
C GLN A 48 -7.92 -16.51 13.18
N ARG A 49 -6.91 -15.65 12.96
CA ARG A 49 -6.46 -14.58 13.87
C ARG A 49 -7.20 -13.29 13.55
N PHE A 50 -8.48 -13.23 13.91
CA PHE A 50 -9.40 -12.20 13.39
C PHE A 50 -9.13 -10.77 13.87
N GLU A 51 -8.65 -10.59 15.10
CA GLU A 51 -8.27 -9.28 15.64
C GLU A 51 -7.09 -8.72 14.83
N GLN A 52 -6.02 -9.50 14.71
CA GLN A 52 -4.83 -9.10 13.96
C GLN A 52 -5.12 -8.92 12.46
N LYS A 53 -6.03 -9.73 11.89
CA LYS A 53 -6.55 -9.52 10.53
C LYS A 53 -7.20 -8.14 10.41
N GLY A 54 -8.04 -7.76 11.39
CA GLY A 54 -8.70 -6.45 11.41
C GLY A 54 -7.70 -5.29 11.43
N ASP A 55 -6.66 -5.41 12.24
CA ASP A 55 -5.58 -4.41 12.32
C ASP A 55 -4.82 -4.28 11.00
N SER A 56 -4.42 -5.42 10.39
CA SER A 56 -3.72 -5.43 9.10
C SER A 56 -4.57 -4.84 7.97
N ILE A 57 -5.85 -5.20 7.88
CA ILE A 57 -6.77 -4.64 6.88
C ILE A 57 -6.94 -3.13 7.07
N THR A 58 -7.13 -2.68 8.31
CA THR A 58 -7.25 -1.24 8.62
C THR A 58 -6.00 -0.48 8.19
N LYS A 59 -4.81 -1.04 8.46
CA LYS A 59 -3.55 -0.45 8.01
C LYS A 59 -3.44 -0.37 6.49
N CYS A 60 -3.84 -1.42 5.76
CA CYS A 60 -3.86 -1.40 4.30
C CYS A 60 -4.75 -0.27 3.75
N ILE A 61 -5.97 -0.13 4.31
CA ILE A 61 -6.92 0.92 3.92
C ILE A 61 -6.37 2.32 4.22
N ASN A 62 -5.71 2.50 5.36
CA ASN A 62 -5.07 3.77 5.70
C ASN A 62 -3.96 4.16 4.70
N ILE A 63 -3.17 3.19 4.23
CA ILE A 63 -2.15 3.42 3.20
C ILE A 63 -2.81 3.82 1.87
N LEU A 64 -3.87 3.11 1.44
CA LEU A 64 -4.63 3.46 0.23
C LEU A 64 -5.21 4.87 0.31
N ASN A 65 -5.79 5.24 1.44
CA ASN A 65 -6.31 6.59 1.67
C ASN A 65 -5.21 7.64 1.62
N GLY A 66 -4.04 7.35 2.20
CA GLY A 66 -2.87 8.22 2.11
C GLY A 66 -2.40 8.43 0.67
N LEU A 67 -2.30 7.34 -0.11
CA LEU A 67 -1.97 7.40 -1.54
C LEU A 67 -3.00 8.23 -2.32
N SER A 68 -4.29 8.04 -2.08
CA SER A 68 -5.37 8.79 -2.73
C SER A 68 -5.31 10.29 -2.38
N SER A 69 -5.05 10.62 -1.11
CA SER A 69 -4.93 12.02 -0.66
C SER A 69 -3.73 12.77 -1.24
N ALA A 70 -2.72 12.04 -1.73
CA ALA A 70 -1.52 12.61 -2.33
C ALA A 70 -1.66 12.86 -3.85
N LEU A 71 -2.80 12.51 -4.45
CA LEU A 71 -3.04 12.69 -5.87
C LEU A 71 -3.34 14.15 -6.21
N ASP A 72 -2.72 14.65 -7.28
CA ASP A 72 -3.00 15.97 -7.85
C ASP A 72 -4.16 15.88 -8.87
N PHE A 73 -5.37 16.15 -8.39
CA PHE A 73 -6.58 16.18 -9.22
C PHE A 73 -6.68 17.43 -10.11
N GLU A 74 -5.93 18.49 -9.83
CA GLU A 74 -5.95 19.72 -10.63
C GLU A 74 -5.15 19.55 -11.92
N SER A 75 -3.96 18.93 -11.83
CA SER A 75 -3.05 18.76 -12.96
C SER A 75 -3.08 17.35 -13.58
N GLY A 76 -3.57 16.34 -12.86
CA GLY A 76 -3.43 14.93 -13.22
C GLY A 76 -4.46 14.35 -14.20
N GLY A 77 -5.54 15.11 -14.49
CA GLY A 77 -6.55 14.72 -15.47
C GLY A 77 -7.27 13.40 -15.17
N GLU A 78 -7.65 12.67 -16.23
CA GLU A 78 -8.44 11.44 -16.13
C GLU A 78 -7.68 10.30 -15.43
N VAL A 79 -6.37 10.20 -15.65
CA VAL A 79 -5.52 9.14 -15.06
C VAL A 79 -5.55 9.19 -13.54
N VAL A 80 -5.46 10.38 -12.94
CA VAL A 80 -5.54 10.54 -11.48
C VAL A 80 -6.93 10.17 -10.96
N THR A 81 -7.99 10.51 -11.69
CA THR A 81 -9.36 10.15 -11.31
C THR A 81 -9.56 8.64 -11.31
N ASP A 82 -9.06 7.94 -12.33
CA ASP A 82 -9.17 6.48 -12.42
C ASP A 82 -8.31 5.77 -11.38
N LEU A 83 -7.13 6.32 -11.07
CA LEU A 83 -6.28 5.81 -10.00
C LEU A 83 -6.95 5.93 -8.63
N ALA A 84 -7.57 7.08 -8.33
CA ALA A 84 -8.33 7.29 -7.10
C ALA A 84 -9.49 6.28 -6.98
N ARG A 85 -10.26 6.09 -8.06
CA ARG A 85 -11.35 5.09 -8.09
C ARG A 85 -10.85 3.67 -7.85
N LEU A 86 -9.68 3.32 -8.38
CA LEU A 86 -9.10 2.00 -8.18
C LEU A 86 -8.63 1.80 -6.73
N TYR A 87 -8.09 2.84 -6.09
CA TYR A 87 -7.77 2.80 -4.66
C TYR A 87 -9.03 2.63 -3.79
N ASP A 88 -10.09 3.36 -4.09
CA ASP A 88 -11.39 3.23 -3.39
C ASP A 88 -11.97 1.82 -3.56
N TYR A 89 -11.92 1.28 -4.78
CA TYR A 89 -12.33 -0.09 -5.06
C TYR A 89 -11.52 -1.11 -4.24
N CYS A 90 -10.20 -0.96 -4.18
CA CYS A 90 -9.36 -1.84 -3.38
C CYS A 90 -9.74 -1.76 -1.89
N ALA A 91 -9.95 -0.56 -1.34
CA ALA A 91 -10.37 -0.39 0.04
C ALA A 91 -11.71 -1.07 0.32
N PHE A 92 -12.70 -0.90 -0.56
CA PHE A 92 -13.99 -1.60 -0.47
C PHE A 92 -13.82 -3.13 -0.49
N ARG A 93 -12.99 -3.66 -1.38
CA ARG A 93 -12.72 -5.10 -1.47
C ARG A 93 -12.00 -5.65 -0.25
N LEU A 94 -11.12 -4.87 0.38
CA LEU A 94 -10.49 -5.26 1.64
C LEU A 94 -11.49 -5.28 2.80
N TYR A 95 -12.43 -4.35 2.86
CA TYR A 95 -13.55 -4.41 3.81
C TYR A 95 -14.40 -5.68 3.60
N HIS A 96 -14.77 -5.98 2.35
CA HIS A 96 -15.51 -7.19 2.01
C HIS A 96 -14.74 -8.46 2.43
N ALA A 97 -13.47 -8.57 2.04
CA ALA A 97 -12.59 -9.68 2.42
C ALA A 97 -12.53 -9.88 3.95
N SER A 98 -12.52 -8.76 4.69
CA SER A 98 -12.46 -8.76 6.14
C SER A 98 -13.74 -9.27 6.79
N VAL A 99 -14.91 -8.87 6.29
CA VAL A 99 -16.22 -9.24 6.84
C VAL A 99 -16.61 -10.66 6.43
N GLU A 100 -16.47 -10.99 5.15
CA GLU A 100 -16.89 -12.28 4.58
C GLU A 100 -15.82 -13.38 4.75
N LEU A 101 -14.66 -13.04 5.32
CA LEU A 101 -13.50 -13.93 5.42
C LEU A 101 -13.04 -14.47 4.06
N ASP A 102 -13.19 -13.65 3.02
CA ASP A 102 -12.94 -14.00 1.63
C ASP A 102 -11.47 -13.75 1.24
N VAL A 103 -10.70 -14.83 1.24
CA VAL A 103 -9.28 -14.83 0.82
C VAL A 103 -9.13 -14.46 -0.67
N ALA A 104 -10.07 -14.85 -1.52
CA ALA A 104 -9.99 -14.57 -2.96
C ALA A 104 -10.15 -13.07 -3.22
N ALA A 105 -10.97 -12.37 -2.43
CA ALA A 105 -11.05 -10.91 -2.50
C ALA A 105 -9.74 -10.20 -2.08
N LEU A 106 -9.00 -10.77 -1.13
CA LEU A 106 -7.67 -10.31 -0.76
C LEU A 106 -6.67 -10.51 -1.91
N ASP A 107 -6.67 -11.70 -2.51
CA ASP A 107 -5.76 -12.07 -3.61
C ASP A 107 -6.01 -11.19 -4.86
N GLU A 108 -7.26 -10.81 -5.13
CA GLU A 108 -7.58 -9.86 -6.21
C GLU A 108 -6.95 -8.48 -5.98
N VAL A 109 -7.08 -7.94 -4.75
CA VAL A 109 -6.49 -6.63 -4.41
C VAL A 109 -4.97 -6.68 -4.54
N VAL A 110 -4.33 -7.79 -4.12
CA VAL A 110 -2.88 -8.00 -4.31
C VAL A 110 -2.51 -7.94 -5.81
N SER A 111 -3.28 -8.59 -6.68
CA SER A 111 -3.03 -8.58 -8.13
C SER A 111 -3.16 -7.17 -8.74
N LEU A 112 -4.20 -6.43 -8.37
CA LEU A 112 -4.43 -5.06 -8.84
C LEU A 112 -3.31 -4.12 -8.41
N LEU A 113 -2.96 -4.16 -7.13
CA LEU A 113 -1.89 -3.31 -6.58
C LEU A 113 -0.50 -3.70 -7.10
N GLY A 114 -0.26 -4.99 -7.36
CA GLY A 114 0.96 -5.45 -8.02
C GLY A 114 1.10 -4.88 -9.43
N THR A 115 0.00 -4.82 -10.18
CA THR A 115 -0.03 -4.21 -11.52
C THR A 115 0.26 -2.71 -11.44
N LEU A 116 -0.39 -1.99 -10.51
CA LEU A 116 -0.15 -0.57 -10.31
C LEU A 116 1.29 -0.26 -9.90
N LYS A 117 1.86 -1.05 -8.99
CA LYS A 117 3.26 -0.92 -8.60
C LYS A 117 4.19 -1.07 -9.81
N GLY A 118 3.91 -2.04 -10.70
CA GLY A 118 4.63 -2.18 -11.96
C GLY A 118 4.55 -0.92 -12.83
N GLY A 119 3.38 -0.29 -12.91
CA GLY A 119 3.21 1.01 -13.58
C GLY A 119 4.09 2.11 -12.98
N TRP A 120 4.11 2.24 -11.66
CA TRP A 120 4.96 3.22 -10.95
C TRP A 120 6.47 2.97 -11.14
N MET A 121 6.89 1.69 -11.20
CA MET A 121 8.27 1.35 -11.54
C MET A 121 8.63 1.82 -12.95
N GLY A 122 7.74 1.64 -13.93
CA GLY A 122 7.93 2.16 -15.28
C GLY A 122 8.09 3.68 -15.33
N VAL A 123 7.29 4.41 -14.55
CA VAL A 123 7.41 5.88 -14.43
C VAL A 123 8.76 6.29 -13.84
N ARG A 124 9.21 5.61 -12.78
CA ARG A 124 10.54 5.84 -12.18
C ARG A 124 11.65 5.65 -13.21
N ASP A 125 11.63 4.53 -13.93
CA ASP A 125 12.68 4.16 -14.87
C ASP A 125 12.74 5.14 -16.06
N GLN A 126 11.60 5.69 -16.52
CA GLN A 126 11.56 6.76 -17.52
C GLN A 126 12.17 8.07 -17.00
N HIS A 127 11.96 8.39 -15.73
CA HIS A 127 12.50 9.60 -15.09
C HIS A 127 14.00 9.52 -14.82
N GLU A 128 14.55 8.33 -14.55
CA GLU A 128 15.98 8.10 -14.35
C GLU A 128 16.77 8.04 -15.68
N ALA A 129 16.09 7.73 -16.79
CA ALA A 129 16.69 7.69 -18.13
C ALA A 129 16.73 9.05 -18.86
N ALA A 130 16.03 10.07 -18.33
CA ALA A 130 15.92 11.42 -18.88
C ALA A 130 16.94 12.39 -18.27
#